data_AF-A0A6C2CJ66-F1
#
_entry.id   AF-A0A6C2CJ66-F1
#
_cell.length_a   1.000
_cell.length_b   1.000
_cell.length_c   1.000
_cell.angle_alpha   90.00
_cell.angle_beta   90.00
_cell.angle_gamma   90.00
#
_symmetry.space_group_name_H-M   'P 1'
#
loop_
_entity.id
_entity.type
_entity.pdbx_description
1 polymer ?
#
loop_
_entity_poly.entity_id
_entity_poly.type
_entity_poly.pdbx_seq_one_letter_code
_entity_poly.pdbx_strand_id
1 'polypeptide(L)'
;MWPTPDAFPRSTLCFTEMLGGLFLASADAAQRMQFLVGRLAVGTADNCLRTHILRGDDIVFAADRAELEHRISLLMEASAEGCVTIIRHYIEEVTAAHIRCLQGVFETGAPTAPLLQLTRATQSTKPAGLRPARHATLNARG
;
A
#
# COMPACT_ATOMS: atom_id res chain seq x y z
N MET A 1 20.32 -32.62 -20.67
CA MET A 1 19.32 -32.30 -21.72
C MET A 1 18.27 -31.43 -21.05
N TRP A 2 18.31 -30.11 -21.24
CA TRP A 2 17.24 -29.25 -20.72
C TRP A 2 16.00 -29.49 -21.58
N PRO A 3 14.80 -29.68 -20.97
CA PRO A 3 13.58 -29.85 -21.75
C PRO A 3 13.35 -28.60 -22.60
N THR A 4 13.00 -28.81 -23.86
CA THR A 4 12.68 -27.75 -24.81
C THR A 4 11.50 -26.91 -24.28
N PRO A 5 11.54 -25.56 -24.41
CA PRO A 5 10.56 -24.66 -23.83
C PRO A 5 9.11 -24.82 -24.33
N ASP A 6 8.88 -25.66 -25.34
CA ASP A 6 7.55 -25.98 -25.88
C ASP A 6 6.81 -27.10 -25.12
N ALA A 7 7.40 -27.65 -24.04
CA ALA A 7 6.88 -28.83 -23.34
C ALA A 7 5.73 -28.56 -22.36
N PHE A 8 5.39 -27.31 -22.06
CA PHE A 8 4.33 -26.99 -21.10
C PHE A 8 3.03 -26.59 -21.80
N PRO A 9 1.88 -27.21 -21.45
CA PRO A 9 0.58 -26.76 -21.90
C PRO A 9 0.39 -25.27 -21.58
N ARG A 10 -0.15 -24.48 -22.52
CA ARG A 10 -0.47 -23.05 -22.29
C ARG A 10 -1.29 -22.82 -21.03
N SER A 11 -2.18 -23.75 -20.71
CA SER A 11 -2.95 -23.74 -19.46
C SER A 11 -2.06 -23.75 -18.22
N THR A 12 -1.01 -24.58 -18.20
CA THR A 12 -0.05 -24.62 -17.09
C THR A 12 0.66 -23.27 -16.92
N LEU A 13 1.11 -22.64 -18.01
CA LEU A 13 1.75 -21.32 -17.96
C LEU A 13 0.80 -20.25 -17.40
N CYS A 14 -0.45 -20.25 -17.86
CA CYS A 14 -1.51 -19.37 -17.40
C CYS A 14 -1.77 -19.50 -15.88
N PHE A 15 -1.91 -20.73 -15.40
CA PHE A 15 -2.12 -21.00 -13.98
C PHE A 15 -0.91 -20.59 -13.15
N THR A 16 0.32 -20.80 -13.64
CA THR A 16 1.52 -20.36 -12.93
C THR A 16 1.63 -18.83 -12.86
N GLU A 17 1.29 -18.10 -13.92
CA GLU A 17 1.26 -16.64 -13.92
C GLU A 17 0.21 -16.11 -12.95
N MET A 18 -1.01 -16.68 -12.98
CA MET A 18 -2.09 -16.31 -12.07
C MET A 18 -1.70 -16.56 -10.61
N LEU A 19 -1.16 -17.73 -10.28
CA LEU A 19 -0.72 -18.05 -8.92
C LEU A 19 0.42 -17.13 -8.47
N GLY A 20 1.39 -16.86 -9.33
CA GLY A 20 2.47 -15.90 -9.05
C GLY A 20 1.93 -14.50 -8.76
N GLY A 21 0.99 -14.02 -9.59
CA GLY A 21 0.31 -12.73 -9.38
C GLY A 21 -0.47 -12.68 -8.06
N LEU A 22 -1.19 -13.76 -7.73
CA LEU A 22 -1.92 -13.88 -6.45
C LEU A 22 -0.97 -13.82 -5.25
N PHE A 23 0.15 -14.54 -5.28
CA PHE A 23 1.14 -14.49 -4.21
C PHE A 23 1.74 -13.09 -4.05
N LEU A 24 2.07 -12.42 -5.14
CA LEU A 24 2.60 -11.06 -5.08
C LEU A 24 1.56 -10.05 -4.57
N ALA A 25 0.31 -10.14 -5.05
CA ALA A 25 -0.78 -9.29 -4.60
C ALA A 25 -1.09 -9.50 -3.11
N SER A 26 -1.07 -10.75 -2.64
CA SER A 26 -1.30 -11.07 -1.23
C SER A 26 -0.16 -10.61 -0.34
N ALA A 27 1.10 -10.72 -0.79
CA ALA A 27 2.26 -10.21 -0.07
C ALA A 27 2.23 -8.67 0.02
N ASP A 28 1.93 -7.96 -1.07
CA ASP A 28 1.78 -6.50 -1.07
C ASP A 28 0.64 -6.05 -0.14
N ALA A 29 -0.53 -6.68 -0.24
CA ALA A 29 -1.67 -6.38 0.62
C ALA A 29 -1.34 -6.63 2.11
N ALA A 30 -0.70 -7.77 2.43
CA ALA A 30 -0.28 -8.09 3.79
C ALA A 30 0.74 -7.06 4.32
N GLN A 31 1.73 -6.68 3.52
CA GLN A 31 2.72 -5.67 3.91
C GLN A 31 2.07 -4.32 4.19
N ARG A 32 1.16 -3.86 3.32
CA ARG A 32 0.44 -2.60 3.52
C ARG A 32 -0.46 -2.64 4.75
N MET A 33 -1.13 -3.77 4.99
CA MET A 33 -1.98 -3.96 6.16
C MET A 33 -1.14 -3.93 7.45
N GLN A 34 -0.01 -4.64 7.48
CA GLN A 34 0.90 -4.65 8.62
C GLN A 34 1.46 -3.26 8.91
N PHE A 35 1.84 -2.50 7.88
CA PHE A 35 2.30 -1.12 8.05
C PHE A 35 1.20 -0.22 8.64
N LEU A 36 -0.03 -0.35 8.14
CA LEU A 36 -1.18 0.41 8.64
C LEU A 36 -1.48 0.08 10.10
N VAL A 37 -1.53 -1.21 10.45
CA VAL A 37 -1.72 -1.69 11.83
C VAL A 37 -0.60 -1.21 12.74
N GLY A 38 0.66 -1.24 12.27
CA GLY A 38 1.79 -0.71 13.03
C GLY A 38 1.66 0.77 13.35
N ARG A 39 1.25 1.59 12.35
CA ARG A 39 0.99 3.02 12.58
C ARG A 39 -0.16 3.25 13.55
N LEU A 40 -1.22 2.48 13.43
CA LEU A 40 -2.36 2.55 14.35
C LEU A 40 -1.93 2.20 15.78
N ALA A 41 -1.16 1.13 15.96
CA ALA A 41 -0.65 0.69 17.26
C ALA A 41 0.25 1.73 17.93
N VAL A 42 1.13 2.40 17.17
CA VAL A 42 1.96 3.49 17.69
C VAL A 42 1.08 4.67 18.09
N GLY A 43 0.11 5.06 17.26
CA GLY A 43 -0.80 6.16 17.56
C GLY A 43 -1.68 5.91 18.79
N THR A 44 -2.19 4.69 18.97
CA THR A 44 -2.97 4.32 20.15
C THR A 44 -2.10 4.23 21.40
N ALA A 45 -0.88 3.71 21.31
CA ALA A 45 0.06 3.68 22.44
C ALA A 45 0.47 5.10 22.90
N ASP A 46 0.78 5.99 21.96
CA ASP A 46 1.09 7.40 22.22
C ASP A 46 -0.08 8.12 22.88
N ASN A 47 -1.31 7.85 22.42
CA ASN A 47 -2.52 8.37 23.03
C ASN A 47 -2.70 7.86 24.47
N CYS A 48 -2.59 6.56 24.70
CA CYS A 48 -2.69 5.99 26.05
C CYS A 48 -1.69 6.65 27.01
N LEU A 49 -0.44 6.83 26.57
CA LEU A 49 0.58 7.51 27.35
C LEU A 49 0.18 8.95 27.71
N ARG A 50 -0.30 9.73 26.73
CA ARG A 50 -0.77 11.10 26.99
C ARG A 50 -1.96 11.15 27.93
N THR A 51 -2.94 10.25 27.76
CA THR A 51 -4.08 10.16 28.69
C THR A 51 -3.64 9.82 30.12
N HIS A 52 -2.61 8.98 30.27
CA HIS A 52 -2.03 8.68 31.58
C HIS A 52 -1.33 9.89 32.22
N ILE A 53 -0.65 10.73 31.44
CA ILE A 53 -0.01 11.96 31.94
C ILE A 53 -1.07 12.99 32.36
N LEU A 54 -2.15 13.13 31.59
CA LEU A 54 -3.23 14.10 31.80
C LEU A 54 -4.24 13.70 32.90
N ARG A 55 -3.95 12.65 33.68
CA ARG A 55 -4.83 12.15 34.75
C ARG A 55 -4.74 12.95 36.06
N GLY A 56 -3.83 13.92 36.15
CA GLY A 56 -3.51 14.64 37.39
C GLY A 56 -4.53 15.69 37.84
N ASP A 57 -5.24 16.36 36.91
CA ASP A 57 -6.27 17.36 37.22
C ASP A 57 -7.40 17.36 36.16
N ASP A 58 -8.54 16.76 36.49
CA ASP A 58 -9.63 16.49 35.54
C ASP A 58 -10.29 17.73 34.95
N ILE A 59 -10.27 18.87 35.65
CA ILE A 59 -10.92 20.12 35.18
C ILE A 59 -9.97 20.90 34.26
N VAL A 60 -8.68 20.92 34.57
CA VAL A 60 -7.67 21.69 33.80
C VAL A 60 -7.38 21.02 32.46
N PHE A 61 -7.40 19.68 32.41
CA PHE A 61 -7.02 18.90 31.23
C PHE A 61 -8.20 18.27 30.47
N ALA A 62 -9.44 18.64 30.79
CA ALA A 62 -10.63 18.11 30.12
C ALA A 62 -10.64 18.38 28.61
N ALA A 63 -10.28 19.59 28.20
CA ALA A 63 -10.23 19.98 26.79
C ALA A 63 -9.17 19.18 26.01
N ASP A 64 -7.96 19.05 26.59
CA ASP A 64 -6.86 18.29 25.98
C ASP A 64 -7.22 16.80 25.84
N ARG A 65 -7.95 16.23 26.80
CA ARG A 65 -8.42 14.85 26.73
C ARG A 65 -9.47 14.63 25.66
N ALA A 66 -10.43 15.56 25.53
CA ALA A 66 -11.43 15.51 24.47
C ALA A 66 -10.79 15.63 23.07
N GLU A 67 -9.78 16.50 22.92
CA GLU A 67 -9.02 16.59 21.68
C GLU A 67 -8.23 15.31 21.38
N LEU A 68 -7.64 14.69 22.40
CA LEU A 68 -6.90 13.44 22.28
C LEU A 68 -7.81 12.28 21.85
N GLU A 69 -8.99 12.15 22.45
CA GLU A 69 -10.03 11.19 22.03
C GLU A 69 -10.48 11.42 20.58
N HIS A 70 -10.70 12.68 20.20
CA HIS A 70 -11.08 13.03 18.83
C HIS A 70 -10.00 12.61 17.82
N ARG A 71 -8.72 12.84 18.13
CA ARG A 71 -7.59 12.42 17.29
C ARG A 71 -7.51 10.90 17.13
N ILE A 72 -7.77 10.13 18.19
CA ILE A 72 -7.88 8.67 18.08
C ILE A 72 -9.03 8.27 17.16
N SER A 73 -10.19 8.92 17.29
CA SER A 73 -11.36 8.60 16.48
C SER A 73 -11.04 8.79 14.99
N LEU A 74 -10.41 9.91 14.64
CA LEU A 74 -9.97 10.18 13.27
C LEU A 74 -8.92 9.17 12.78
N LEU A 75 -7.97 8.79 13.64
CA LEU A 75 -6.98 7.77 13.29
C LEU A 75 -7.63 6.42 12.98
N MET A 76 -8.61 6.01 13.79
CA MET A 76 -9.37 4.77 13.58
C MET A 76 -10.16 4.81 12.27
N GLU A 77 -10.84 5.92 11.98
CA GLU A 77 -11.60 6.11 10.74
C GLU A 77 -10.69 6.05 9.50
N ALA A 78 -9.58 6.79 9.52
CA ALA A 78 -8.59 6.77 8.45
C ALA A 78 -7.96 5.37 8.27
N SER A 79 -7.72 4.64 9.36
CA SER A 79 -7.26 3.25 9.30
C SER A 79 -8.31 2.33 8.69
N ALA A 80 -9.59 2.48 9.01
CA ALA A 80 -10.65 1.68 8.42
C ALA A 80 -10.75 1.93 6.90
N GLU A 81 -10.70 3.19 6.47
CA GLU A 81 -10.68 3.56 5.04
C GLU A 81 -9.45 2.98 4.33
N GLY A 82 -8.28 3.04 4.98
CA GLY A 82 -7.04 2.43 4.50
C GLY A 82 -7.16 0.92 4.29
N CYS A 83 -7.73 0.20 5.27
CA CYS A 83 -7.97 -1.24 5.18
C CYS A 83 -8.88 -1.60 4.01
N VAL A 84 -10.01 -0.88 3.86
CA VAL A 84 -10.96 -1.11 2.76
C VAL A 84 -10.28 -0.88 1.41
N THR A 85 -9.47 0.17 1.29
CA THR A 85 -8.74 0.49 0.06
C THR A 85 -7.73 -0.61 -0.31
N ILE A 86 -6.99 -1.13 0.67
CA ILE A 86 -6.04 -2.24 0.45
C ILE A 86 -6.78 -3.50 -0.03
N ILE A 87 -7.86 -3.88 0.66
CA ILE A 87 -8.64 -5.09 0.31
C ILE A 87 -9.28 -4.95 -1.07
N ARG A 88 -9.86 -3.80 -1.38
CA ARG A 88 -10.45 -3.53 -2.70
C ARG A 88 -9.41 -3.69 -3.81
N HIS A 89 -8.24 -3.07 -3.66
CA HIS A 89 -7.16 -3.20 -4.63
C HIS A 89 -6.69 -4.65 -4.80
N TYR A 90 -6.56 -5.39 -3.70
CA TYR A 90 -6.22 -6.83 -3.76
C TYR A 90 -7.25 -7.63 -4.55
N ILE A 91 -8.55 -7.41 -4.32
CA ILE A 91 -9.62 -8.08 -5.07
C ILE A 91 -9.56 -7.72 -6.56
N GLU A 92 -9.34 -6.45 -6.89
CA GLU A 92 -9.19 -5.99 -8.28
C GLU A 92 -8.02 -6.69 -9.00
N GLU A 93 -6.85 -6.79 -8.35
CA GLU A 93 -5.68 -7.47 -8.92
C GLU A 93 -5.93 -8.98 -9.11
N VAL A 94 -6.53 -9.64 -8.11
CA VAL A 94 -6.84 -11.09 -8.18
C VAL A 94 -7.88 -11.37 -9.26
N THR A 95 -8.94 -10.58 -9.33
CA THR A 95 -9.99 -10.74 -10.35
C THR A 95 -9.43 -10.47 -11.74
N ALA A 96 -8.59 -9.45 -11.93
CA ALA A 96 -7.93 -9.18 -13.20
C ALA A 96 -6.99 -10.32 -13.63
N ALA A 97 -6.23 -10.90 -12.71
CA ALA A 97 -5.39 -12.07 -12.98
C ALA A 97 -6.23 -13.30 -13.37
N HIS A 98 -7.35 -13.52 -12.69
CA HIS A 98 -8.26 -14.63 -12.97
C HIS A 98 -8.91 -14.50 -14.35
N ILE A 99 -9.40 -13.30 -14.70
CA ILE A 99 -9.98 -13.00 -16.03
C ILE A 99 -8.94 -13.24 -17.12
N ARG A 100 -7.71 -12.72 -16.96
CA ARG A 100 -6.62 -12.95 -17.93
C ARG A 100 -6.35 -14.44 -18.10
N CYS A 101 -6.37 -15.20 -17.01
CA CYS A 101 -6.11 -16.62 -17.15
C CYS A 101 -7.24 -17.37 -17.86
N LEU A 102 -8.50 -17.09 -17.52
CA LEU A 102 -9.63 -17.68 -18.23
C LEU A 102 -9.62 -17.32 -19.73
N GLN A 103 -9.28 -16.08 -20.09
CA GLN A 103 -9.11 -15.68 -21.48
C GLN A 103 -8.01 -16.45 -22.22
N GLY A 104 -6.90 -16.74 -21.53
CA GLY A 104 -5.79 -17.53 -22.08
C GLY A 104 -6.09 -19.03 -22.22
N VAL A 105 -6.94 -19.59 -21.35
CA VAL A 105 -7.36 -21.01 -21.39
C VAL A 105 -8.43 -21.26 -22.45
N PHE A 106 -9.39 -20.33 -22.60
CA PHE A 106 -10.54 -20.51 -23.50
C PHE A 106 -10.36 -19.88 -24.89
N GLU A 107 -9.17 -19.30 -25.18
CA GLU A 107 -8.86 -18.60 -26.44
C GLU A 107 -9.90 -17.53 -26.84
N THR A 108 -10.69 -17.05 -25.88
CA THR A 108 -11.70 -16.01 -26.08
C THR A 108 -11.08 -14.60 -26.26
N GLY A 109 -9.75 -14.50 -26.23
CA GLY A 109 -9.00 -13.29 -26.51
C GLY A 109 -8.25 -13.39 -27.84
N ALA A 110 -8.39 -12.36 -28.68
CA ALA A 110 -7.50 -12.12 -29.82
C ALA A 110 -6.03 -12.26 -29.40
N PRO A 111 -5.09 -12.63 -30.31
CA PRO A 111 -3.69 -12.89 -29.97
C PRO A 111 -3.01 -11.64 -29.40
N THR A 112 -3.14 -11.44 -28.09
CA THR A 112 -2.40 -10.42 -27.37
C THR A 112 -0.99 -10.91 -27.19
N ALA A 113 -0.06 -10.20 -27.83
CA ALA A 113 1.37 -10.37 -27.72
C ALA A 113 1.79 -10.63 -26.26
N PRO A 114 2.80 -11.49 -26.01
CA PRO A 114 3.26 -11.80 -24.67
C PRO A 114 3.76 -10.50 -24.03
N LEU A 115 2.94 -9.92 -23.16
CA LEU A 115 3.29 -8.73 -22.43
C LEU A 115 4.23 -9.13 -21.30
N LEU A 116 5.53 -9.09 -21.60
CA LEU A 116 6.58 -8.68 -20.69
C LEU A 116 6.14 -7.39 -19.95
N GLN A 117 5.30 -7.51 -18.92
CA GLN A 117 4.93 -6.42 -18.02
C GLN A 117 5.43 -6.65 -16.59
N LEU A 118 6.52 -7.40 -16.45
CA LEU A 118 7.31 -7.43 -15.22
C LEU A 118 8.13 -6.14 -14.99
N THR A 119 7.98 -5.12 -15.82
CA THR A 119 8.70 -3.82 -15.70
C THR A 119 7.82 -2.63 -15.32
N ARG A 120 6.53 -2.78 -15.01
CA ARG A 120 5.73 -1.67 -14.45
C ARG A 120 5.78 -1.55 -12.92
N ALA A 121 6.65 -2.31 -12.26
CA ALA A 121 7.00 -2.07 -10.86
C ALA A 121 8.14 -1.06 -10.69
N THR A 122 8.20 0.02 -11.50
CA THR A 122 9.11 1.16 -11.22
C THR A 122 8.74 2.42 -12.02
N GLN A 123 7.53 2.95 -11.84
CA GLN A 123 7.29 4.37 -12.16
C GLN A 123 6.64 5.09 -10.97
N SER A 124 7.52 5.73 -10.20
CA SER A 124 7.35 7.09 -9.66
C SER A 124 6.20 7.38 -8.69
N THR A 125 6.56 7.38 -7.40
CA THR A 125 6.42 8.60 -6.60
C THR A 125 7.81 9.19 -6.37
N LYS A 126 8.24 10.04 -7.29
CA LYS A 126 9.27 11.04 -7.02
C LYS A 126 8.78 11.88 -5.83
N PRO A 127 9.50 12.02 -4.71
CA PRO A 127 9.09 12.96 -3.68
C PRO A 127 9.06 14.35 -4.33
N ALA A 128 7.92 15.04 -4.19
CA ALA A 128 7.78 16.43 -4.59
C ALA A 128 8.96 17.22 -4.02
N GLY A 129 9.63 17.97 -4.90
CA GLY A 129 10.91 18.60 -4.61
C GLY A 129 10.89 19.44 -3.33
N LEU A 130 11.73 19.05 -2.39
CA LEU A 130 12.28 19.98 -1.41
C LEU A 130 13.02 21.08 -2.20
N ARG A 131 12.46 22.30 -2.17
CA ARG A 131 13.11 23.54 -2.61
C ARG A 131 14.55 23.59 -2.08
N PRO A 132 15.57 23.80 -2.92
CA PRO A 132 16.89 24.12 -2.40
C PRO A 132 16.85 25.54 -1.81
N ALA A 133 17.18 25.63 -0.53
CA ALA A 133 17.44 26.89 0.16
C ALA A 133 18.53 27.64 -0.58
N ARG A 134 18.19 28.80 -1.16
CA ARG A 134 19.16 29.74 -1.70
C ARG A 134 19.93 30.36 -0.54
N HIS A 135 21.12 29.84 -0.27
CA HIS A 135 22.18 30.62 0.33
C HIS A 135 22.56 31.73 -0.67
N ALA A 136 22.17 32.96 -0.39
CA ALA A 136 22.73 34.15 -1.00
C ALA A 136 23.34 35.01 0.10
N THR A 137 24.63 34.80 0.33
CA THR A 137 25.53 35.75 0.98
C THR A 137 25.57 37.03 0.16
N LEU A 138 25.15 38.15 0.73
CA LEU A 138 25.48 39.49 0.23
C LEU A 138 26.00 40.30 1.41
N ASN A 139 27.34 40.31 1.53
CA ASN A 139 28.06 41.35 2.24
C ASN A 139 28.56 42.38 1.20
N ALA A 140 28.42 43.65 1.59
CA ALA A 140 29.19 44.83 1.17
C ALA A 140 28.90 45.48 -0.21
N ARG A 141 28.21 46.63 -0.19
CA ARG A 141 28.78 48.00 -0.34
C ARG A 141 27.70 49.01 -0.74
N GLY A 142 27.65 50.10 -0.01
CA GLY A 142 26.80 51.28 -0.20
C GLY A 142 26.93 52.16 1.03
#